data_AF-A0A1W1BFZ0-F1
#
_entry.id   AF-A0A1W1BFZ0-F1
#
_cell.length_a   1.000
_cell.length_b   1.000
_cell.length_c   1.000
_cell.angle_alpha   90.00
_cell.angle_beta   90.00
_cell.angle_gamma   90.00
#
_symmetry.space_group_name_H-M   'P 1'
#
loop_
_entity.id
_entity.type
_entity.pdbx_description
1 polymer ?
#
loop_
_entity_poly.entity_id
_entity_poly.type
_entity_poly.pdbx_seq_one_letter_code
_entity_poly.pdbx_strand_id
1 'polypeptide(L)'
;MKPQPKKESWVVLIKSPKIKFHDIGYIIKDGEDVTLQLYSAGTAVESFEINHFICTRDGCMRKSSFNAEYLNSAYDDDLLKDLLMRRPIFDGKNLQKLQDGFEQKIKSKEYDILYKVTVDTLYFKDKKNHILFKLKRQ
;
A
#
# COMPACT_ATOMS: atom_id res chain seq x y z
N MET A 1 -13.75 -24.79 6.78
CA MET A 1 -13.26 -23.83 7.80
C MET A 1 -12.64 -22.66 7.04
N LYS A 2 -13.17 -21.43 7.14
CA LYS A 2 -12.53 -20.27 6.50
C LYS A 2 -11.22 -19.96 7.25
N PRO A 3 -10.11 -19.66 6.56
CA PRO A 3 -8.88 -19.26 7.23
C PRO A 3 -9.11 -17.98 8.04
N GLN A 4 -8.50 -17.89 9.23
CA GLN A 4 -8.62 -16.70 10.07
C GLN A 4 -7.85 -15.52 9.46
N PRO A 5 -8.34 -14.27 9.63
CA PRO A 5 -7.67 -13.09 9.11
C PRO A 5 -6.28 -12.93 9.72
N LYS A 6 -5.27 -12.72 8.87
CA LYS A 6 -3.88 -12.56 9.31
C LYS A 6 -3.60 -11.09 9.62
N LYS A 7 -3.25 -10.80 10.87
CA LYS A 7 -2.88 -9.45 11.35
C LYS A 7 -1.37 -9.33 11.52
N GLU A 8 -0.77 -8.31 10.92
CA GLU A 8 0.67 -8.01 11.00
C GLU A 8 0.89 -6.57 11.51
N SER A 9 1.84 -6.37 12.42
CA SER A 9 2.21 -5.04 12.97
C SER A 9 3.41 -4.45 12.23
N TRP A 10 3.35 -3.15 11.96
CA TRP A 10 4.34 -2.44 11.16
C TRP A 10 4.60 -1.04 11.71
N VAL A 11 5.84 -0.58 11.61
CA VAL A 11 6.14 0.85 11.57
C VAL A 11 5.89 1.34 10.15
N VAL A 12 4.97 2.29 9.99
CA VAL A 12 4.43 2.76 8.72
C VAL A 12 4.81 4.22 8.49
N LEU A 13 5.46 4.50 7.37
CA LEU A 13 5.65 5.85 6.83
C LEU A 13 4.88 5.99 5.52
N ILE A 14 3.93 6.92 5.49
CA ILE A 14 3.17 7.29 4.29
C ILE A 14 3.36 8.77 4.03
N LYS A 15 3.74 9.09 2.80
CA LYS A 15 3.67 10.44 2.25
C LYS A 15 2.93 10.37 0.93
N SER A 16 1.78 11.01 0.88
CA SER A 16 0.97 11.18 -0.33
C SER A 16 0.23 12.53 -0.28
N PRO A 17 -0.46 12.96 -1.34
CA PRO A 17 -1.20 14.23 -1.38
C PRO A 17 -2.10 14.49 -0.15
N LYS A 18 -2.91 13.51 0.25
CA LYS A 18 -3.86 13.62 1.37
C LYS A 18 -3.41 12.94 2.66
N ILE A 19 -2.33 12.16 2.65
CA ILE A 19 -1.90 11.37 3.81
C ILE A 19 -0.44 11.70 4.15
N LYS A 20 -0.21 12.11 5.40
CA LYS A 20 1.12 12.18 5.99
C LYS A 20 1.08 11.45 7.33
N PHE A 21 1.77 10.33 7.40
CA PHE A 21 1.72 9.45 8.56
C PHE A 21 3.09 8.83 8.82
N HIS A 22 3.49 8.74 10.09
CA HIS A 22 4.72 8.09 10.50
C HIS A 22 4.60 7.55 11.92
N ASP A 23 3.98 6.38 12.06
CA ASP A 23 3.75 5.72 13.35
C ASP A 23 3.37 4.24 13.11
N ILE A 24 2.76 3.58 14.09
CA ILE A 24 2.33 2.19 14.01
C ILE A 24 1.10 2.01 13.11
N GLY A 25 1.11 0.94 12.32
CA GLY A 25 -0.07 0.48 11.61
C GLY A 25 -0.17 -1.03 11.57
N TYR A 26 -1.39 -1.51 11.36
CA TYR A 26 -1.69 -2.93 11.23
C TYR A 26 -2.23 -3.23 9.84
N ILE A 27 -1.67 -4.25 9.20
CA ILE A 27 -2.23 -4.83 7.97
C ILE A 27 -2.99 -6.08 8.37
N ILE A 28 -4.27 -6.12 8.01
CA ILE A 28 -5.16 -7.27 8.24
C ILE A 28 -5.56 -7.82 6.87
N LYS A 29 -5.27 -9.10 6.62
CA LYS A 29 -5.58 -9.78 5.35
C LYS A 29 -6.64 -10.85 5.58
N ASP A 30 -7.72 -10.80 4.80
CA ASP A 30 -8.78 -11.81 4.80
C ASP A 30 -9.09 -12.22 3.35
N GLY A 31 -8.48 -13.32 2.90
CA GLY A 31 -8.53 -13.74 1.50
C GLY A 31 -7.94 -12.67 0.56
N GLU A 32 -8.81 -12.06 -0.24
CA GLU A 32 -8.47 -11.00 -1.20
C GLU A 32 -8.74 -9.59 -0.67
N ASP A 33 -9.30 -9.47 0.52
CA ASP A 33 -9.55 -8.19 1.17
C ASP A 33 -8.36 -7.84 2.07
N VAL A 34 -8.03 -6.54 2.12
CA VAL A 34 -6.94 -6.04 2.95
C VAL A 34 -7.33 -4.74 3.63
N THR A 35 -7.02 -4.64 4.91
CA THR A 35 -7.24 -3.42 5.70
C THR A 35 -5.91 -2.89 6.22
N LEU A 36 -5.68 -1.59 6.08
CA LEU A 36 -4.61 -0.86 6.76
C LEU A 36 -5.22 0.04 7.84
N GLN A 37 -4.94 -0.26 9.10
CA GLN A 37 -5.30 0.59 10.22
C GLN A 37 -4.06 1.38 10.68
N LEU A 38 -4.20 2.70 10.82
CA LEU A 38 -3.13 3.58 11.27
C LEU A 38 -3.43 4.07 12.69
N TYR A 39 -2.44 3.98 13.57
CA TYR A 39 -2.56 4.36 14.97
C TYR A 39 -1.53 5.42 15.33
N SER A 40 -1.97 6.45 16.06
CA SER A 40 -1.04 7.39 16.69
C SER A 40 -1.38 7.54 18.17
N ALA A 41 -0.34 7.48 19.01
CA ALA A 41 -0.48 7.50 20.47
C ALA A 41 -1.54 6.50 21.00
N GLY A 42 -1.57 5.29 20.44
CA GLY A 42 -2.50 4.23 20.84
C GLY A 42 -3.94 4.38 20.32
N THR A 43 -4.26 5.45 19.59
CA THR A 43 -5.60 5.70 19.03
C THR A 43 -5.61 5.44 17.53
N ALA A 44 -6.62 4.72 17.03
CA ALA A 44 -6.80 4.59 15.59
C ALA A 44 -7.12 5.97 15.00
N VAL A 45 -6.32 6.43 14.05
CA VAL A 45 -6.50 7.73 13.38
C VAL A 45 -7.03 7.60 11.96
N GLU A 46 -6.80 6.46 11.30
CA GLU A 46 -7.32 6.19 9.96
C GLU A 46 -7.48 4.68 9.72
N SER A 47 -8.39 4.31 8.82
CA SER A 47 -8.55 2.93 8.35
C SER A 47 -8.85 2.92 6.86
N PHE A 48 -8.06 2.18 6.08
CA PHE A 48 -8.32 1.92 4.67
C PHE A 48 -8.73 0.46 4.51
N GLU A 49 -10.02 0.22 4.25
CA GLU A 49 -10.55 -1.11 3.94
C GLU A 49 -10.64 -1.26 2.41
N ILE A 50 -9.93 -2.23 1.86
CA ILE A 50 -9.77 -2.37 0.41
C ILE A 50 -10.33 -3.73 -0.02
N ASN A 51 -11.45 -3.67 -0.75
CA ASN A 51 -12.14 -4.80 -1.34
C ASN A 51 -12.47 -4.49 -2.82
N HIS A 52 -13.74 -4.46 -3.22
CA HIS A 52 -14.16 -3.88 -4.49
C HIS A 52 -14.01 -2.35 -4.51
N PHE A 53 -14.22 -1.70 -3.36
CA PHE A 53 -14.02 -0.26 -3.13
C PHE A 53 -12.84 -0.03 -2.16
N ILE A 54 -12.47 1.24 -1.98
CA ILE A 54 -11.63 1.68 -0.88
C ILE A 54 -12.50 2.49 0.06
N CYS A 55 -12.69 1.98 1.27
CA CYS A 55 -13.46 2.63 2.32
C CYS A 55 -12.52 3.26 3.33
N THR A 56 -12.81 4.52 3.65
CA THR A 56 -12.19 5.33 4.69
C THR A 56 -13.24 5.67 5.75
N ARG A 57 -12.84 6.42 6.78
CA ARG A 57 -13.80 6.97 7.75
C ARG A 57 -14.86 7.88 7.12
N ASP A 58 -14.52 8.54 6.02
CA ASP A 58 -15.39 9.49 5.32
C ASP A 58 -16.28 8.83 4.26
N GLY A 59 -16.22 7.50 4.14
CA GLY A 59 -17.01 6.71 3.20
C GLY A 59 -16.17 5.93 2.19
N CYS A 60 -16.86 5.31 1.24
CA CYS A 60 -16.26 4.42 0.23
C CYS A 60 -16.20 5.08 -1.15
N MET A 61 -15.12 4.85 -1.86
CA MET A 61 -14.91 5.33 -3.23
C MET A 61 -14.36 4.24 -4.14
N ARG A 62 -14.51 4.44 -5.46
CA ARG A 62 -13.86 3.59 -6.46
C ARG A 62 -12.34 3.70 -6.30
N LYS A 63 -11.66 2.60 -6.61
CA LYS A 63 -10.20 2.53 -6.56
C LYS A 63 -9.51 3.59 -7.42
N SER A 64 -9.97 3.79 -8.66
CA SER A 64 -9.52 4.88 -9.53
C SER A 64 -9.73 6.28 -8.92
N SER A 65 -10.87 6.52 -8.27
CA SER A 65 -11.13 7.79 -7.56
C SER A 65 -10.16 7.98 -6.41
N PHE A 66 -9.91 6.94 -5.62
CA PHE A 66 -8.90 6.98 -4.57
C PHE A 66 -7.51 7.29 -5.13
N ASN A 67 -7.11 6.63 -6.22
CA ASN A 67 -5.82 6.89 -6.87
C ASN A 67 -5.70 8.35 -7.30
N ALA A 68 -6.74 8.93 -7.91
CA ALA A 68 -6.75 10.33 -8.33
C ALA A 68 -6.65 11.32 -7.15
N GLU A 69 -7.27 11.00 -6.01
CA GLU A 69 -7.32 11.90 -4.85
C GLU A 69 -6.14 11.75 -3.88
N TYR A 70 -5.68 10.52 -3.66
CA TYR A 70 -4.73 10.17 -2.61
C TYR A 70 -3.36 9.76 -3.14
N LEU A 71 -3.24 9.45 -4.43
CA LEU A 71 -2.02 8.92 -5.06
C LEU A 71 -1.77 9.63 -6.40
N ASN A 72 -1.75 8.89 -7.52
CA ASN A 72 -1.67 9.41 -8.88
C ASN A 72 -2.75 8.74 -9.74
N SER A 73 -3.47 9.50 -10.57
CA SER A 73 -4.58 9.02 -11.39
C SER A 73 -4.19 8.04 -12.50
N ALA A 74 -2.91 7.94 -12.85
CA ALA A 74 -2.40 7.01 -13.85
C ALA A 74 -2.01 5.64 -13.28
N TYR A 75 -2.24 5.40 -11.99
CA TYR A 75 -2.03 4.10 -11.37
C TYR A 75 -3.18 3.15 -11.62
N ASP A 76 -2.86 1.86 -11.74
CA ASP A 76 -3.85 0.78 -11.82
C ASP A 76 -4.74 0.78 -10.57
N ASP A 77 -6.02 0.45 -10.74
CA ASP A 77 -7.02 0.45 -9.66
C ASP A 77 -6.56 -0.38 -8.44
N ASP A 78 -5.94 -1.53 -8.67
CA ASP A 78 -5.52 -2.43 -7.58
C ASP A 78 -4.18 -2.05 -6.91
N LEU A 79 -3.54 -0.92 -7.28
CA LEU A 79 -2.22 -0.58 -6.77
C LEU A 79 -2.13 -0.63 -5.24
N LEU A 80 -3.01 0.07 -4.51
CA LEU A 80 -2.94 0.10 -3.04
C LEU A 80 -3.16 -1.30 -2.44
N LYS A 81 -4.07 -2.08 -3.03
CA LYS A 81 -4.30 -3.46 -2.62
C LYS A 81 -3.03 -4.29 -2.78
N ASP A 82 -2.41 -4.26 -3.96
CA ASP A 82 -1.23 -5.06 -4.25
C ASP A 82 -0.01 -4.65 -3.42
N LEU A 83 0.13 -3.35 -3.13
CA LEU A 83 1.11 -2.87 -2.16
C LEU A 83 0.90 -3.52 -0.79
N LEU A 84 -0.28 -3.39 -0.18
CA LEU A 84 -0.52 -3.94 1.16
C LEU A 84 -0.52 -5.48 1.18
N MET A 85 -0.90 -6.10 0.07
CA MET A 85 -0.79 -7.54 -0.13
C MET A 85 0.66 -7.99 -0.36
N ARG A 86 1.58 -7.06 -0.63
CA ARG A 86 3.00 -7.30 -0.95
C ARG A 86 3.17 -8.13 -2.23
N ARG A 87 2.29 -7.89 -3.20
CA ARG A 87 2.29 -8.52 -4.53
C ARG A 87 3.03 -7.62 -5.54
N PRO A 88 3.51 -8.20 -6.66
CA PRO A 88 3.95 -7.40 -7.80
C PRO A 88 2.84 -6.48 -8.31
N ILE A 89 3.21 -5.31 -8.82
CA ILE A 89 2.30 -4.30 -9.36
C ILE A 89 2.45 -4.21 -10.88
N PHE A 90 1.47 -3.63 -11.59
CA PHE A 90 1.46 -3.48 -13.06
C PHE A 90 1.77 -4.80 -13.77
N ASP A 91 1.02 -5.86 -13.44
CA ASP A 91 1.18 -7.21 -13.99
C ASP A 91 2.61 -7.78 -13.89
N GLY A 92 3.37 -7.38 -12.85
CA GLY A 92 4.74 -7.84 -12.64
C GLY A 92 5.76 -7.20 -13.58
N LYS A 93 5.45 -6.03 -14.18
CA LYS A 93 6.37 -5.31 -15.05
C LYS A 93 7.72 -5.07 -14.38
N ASN A 94 8.79 -5.44 -15.08
CA ASN A 94 10.18 -5.31 -14.62
C ASN A 94 10.46 -5.98 -13.25
N LEU A 95 9.77 -7.07 -12.94
CA LEU A 95 9.99 -7.84 -11.72
C LEU A 95 11.37 -8.49 -11.71
N GLN A 96 12.15 -8.16 -10.69
CA GLN A 96 13.45 -8.77 -10.39
C GLN A 96 13.33 -9.50 -9.07
N LYS A 97 13.55 -10.82 -9.09
CA LYS A 97 13.57 -11.62 -7.85
C LYS A 97 14.82 -11.31 -7.05
N LEU A 98 14.66 -11.23 -5.75
CA LEU A 98 15.74 -11.15 -4.76
C LEU A 98 15.76 -12.46 -3.97
N GLN A 99 16.79 -12.67 -3.17
CA GLN A 99 16.89 -13.86 -2.31
C GLN A 99 15.71 -13.95 -1.33
N ASP A 100 15.23 -12.81 -0.84
CA ASP A 100 14.23 -12.68 0.23
C ASP A 100 12.98 -11.88 -0.21
N GLY A 101 12.76 -11.71 -1.52
CA GLY A 101 11.63 -10.96 -2.05
C GLY A 101 11.80 -10.54 -3.51
N PHE A 102 11.46 -9.30 -3.83
CA PHE A 102 11.54 -8.78 -5.19
C PHE A 102 11.71 -7.25 -5.25
N GLU A 103 12.12 -6.76 -6.42
CA GLU A 103 12.17 -5.35 -6.78
C GLU A 103 11.51 -5.12 -8.15
N GLN A 104 10.86 -3.98 -8.32
CA GLN A 104 10.35 -3.47 -9.60
C GLN A 104 10.80 -2.02 -9.77
N LYS A 105 11.36 -1.71 -10.94
CA LYS A 105 11.68 -0.34 -11.38
C LYS A 105 10.83 -0.02 -12.60
N ILE A 106 9.86 0.88 -12.45
CA ILE A 106 8.86 1.15 -13.47
C ILE A 106 8.84 2.64 -13.76
N LYS A 107 9.08 3.00 -15.02
CA LYS A 107 9.11 4.40 -15.47
C LYS A 107 8.12 4.61 -16.60
N SER A 108 7.43 5.74 -16.56
CA SER A 108 6.56 6.23 -17.63
C SER A 108 6.61 7.77 -17.71
N LYS A 109 5.74 8.36 -18.54
CA LYS A 109 5.55 9.82 -18.57
C LYS A 109 4.91 10.33 -17.28
N GLU A 110 4.14 9.50 -16.59
CA GLU A 110 3.31 9.82 -15.44
C GLU A 110 4.01 9.51 -14.09
N TYR A 111 4.93 8.54 -14.04
CA TYR A 111 5.55 8.09 -12.78
C TYR A 111 7.00 7.59 -12.92
N ASP A 112 7.75 7.61 -11.80
CA ASP A 112 9.07 6.97 -11.65
C ASP A 112 9.10 6.16 -10.35
N ILE A 113 8.71 4.89 -10.45
CA ILE A 113 8.46 3.98 -9.34
C ILE A 113 9.68 3.11 -9.07
N LEU A 114 10.09 3.10 -7.81
CA LEU A 114 10.91 2.06 -7.20
C LEU A 114 10.07 1.33 -6.15
N TYR A 115 9.81 0.05 -6.39
CA TYR A 115 9.08 -0.81 -5.48
C TYR A 115 9.94 -2.00 -5.08
N LYS A 116 10.10 -2.24 -3.79
CA LYS A 116 10.90 -3.32 -3.23
C LYS A 116 10.15 -3.96 -2.07
N VAL A 117 10.09 -5.27 -2.08
CA VAL A 117 9.50 -6.08 -1.01
C VAL A 117 10.55 -7.09 -0.58
N THR A 118 10.76 -7.21 0.73
CA THR A 118 11.56 -8.28 1.36
C THR A 118 10.69 -8.96 2.41
N VAL A 119 11.20 -9.94 3.18
CA VAL A 119 10.45 -10.60 4.26
C VAL A 119 9.90 -9.61 5.30
N ASP A 120 10.64 -8.56 5.64
CA ASP A 120 10.32 -7.64 6.74
C ASP A 120 10.10 -6.18 6.31
N THR A 121 10.22 -5.89 5.02
CA THR A 121 10.02 -4.53 4.51
C THR A 121 9.17 -4.47 3.26
N LEU A 122 8.36 -3.41 3.18
CA LEU A 122 7.78 -2.90 1.94
C LEU A 122 8.32 -1.49 1.74
N TYR A 123 8.79 -1.21 0.53
CA TYR A 123 9.22 0.11 0.11
C TYR A 123 8.65 0.41 -1.27
N PHE A 124 7.76 1.38 -1.37
CA PHE A 124 7.26 1.93 -2.62
C PHE A 124 7.57 3.42 -2.65
N LYS A 125 8.24 3.88 -3.69
CA LYS A 125 8.50 5.30 -3.90
C LYS A 125 8.25 5.66 -5.36
N ASP A 126 7.32 6.58 -5.57
CA ASP A 126 7.23 7.34 -6.80
C ASP A 126 8.00 8.65 -6.64
N LYS A 127 9.13 8.76 -7.33
CA LYS A 127 10.00 9.94 -7.25
C LYS A 127 9.37 11.15 -7.92
N LYS A 128 8.62 10.94 -9.01
CA LYS A 128 8.02 12.02 -9.80
C LYS A 128 6.84 12.65 -9.08
N ASN A 129 6.01 11.81 -8.44
CA ASN A 129 4.81 12.26 -7.74
C ASN A 129 5.00 12.47 -6.23
N HIS A 130 6.23 12.30 -5.74
CA HIS A 130 6.58 12.45 -4.32
C HIS A 130 5.77 11.55 -3.36
N ILE A 131 5.35 10.38 -3.84
CA ILE A 131 4.61 9.39 -3.06
C ILE A 131 5.59 8.39 -2.44
N LEU A 132 5.41 8.08 -1.15
CA LEU A 132 6.21 7.12 -0.41
C LEU A 132 5.33 6.27 0.50
N PHE A 133 5.49 4.96 0.40
CA PHE A 133 5.07 3.99 1.42
C PHE A 133 6.30 3.23 1.86
N LYS A 134 6.61 3.27 3.14
CA LYS A 134 7.68 2.47 3.75
C LYS A 134 7.13 1.79 4.99
N LEU A 135 7.08 0.47 4.96
CA LEU A 135 6.62 -0.33 6.09
C LEU A 135 7.77 -1.24 6.53
N LYS A 136 8.03 -1.27 7.83
CA LYS A 136 9.00 -2.17 8.46
C LYS A 136 8.30 -2.98 9.53
N ARG A 137 8.44 -4.30 9.50
CA ARG A 137 7.84 -5.19 10.50
C ARG A 137 8.39 -4.83 11.88
N GLN A 138 7.49 -4.79 12.87
CA GLN A 138 7.84 -4.56 14.27
C GLN A 138 8.47 -5.79 14.90
#